data_AF-A0A5J4PMN2-F1
#
_entry.id   AF-A0A5J4PMN2-F1
#
_cell.length_a   1.000
_cell.length_b   1.000
_cell.length_c   1.000
_cell.angle_alpha   90.00
_cell.angle_beta   90.00
_cell.angle_gamma   90.00
#
_symmetry.space_group_name_H-M   'P 1'
#
loop_
_entity.id
_entity.type
_entity.pdbx_description
1 polymer ?
#
loop_
_entity_poly.entity_id
_entity_poly.type
_entity_poly.pdbx_seq_one_letter_code
_entity_poly.pdbx_strand_id
1 'polypeptide(L)'
;PGTVKVVTRKDGKEVMTKEIHTAGAPAQIRLTADRIRISADGSDLSFVTAEVLDKDGNLCPNADNRIDFSVEGKAFIAGTDNGNQISLENFKSPHRKAFYGKCLAVLQNNGEKGNIRLRASSAGIEEAVIKLQSR
;
A
#
# COMPACT_ATOMS: atom_id res chain seq x y z
N PRO A 1 8.26 -21.76 12.22
CA PRO A 1 7.13 -21.08 11.54
C PRO A 1 5.80 -21.51 12.17
N GLY A 2 4.83 -20.61 12.26
CA GLY A 2 3.53 -20.88 12.85
C GLY A 2 2.64 -19.65 12.96
N THR A 3 1.60 -19.77 13.78
CA THR A 3 0.57 -18.75 13.98
C THR A 3 0.57 -18.31 15.43
N VAL A 4 0.52 -17.00 15.68
CA VAL A 4 0.18 -16.44 16.98
C VAL A 4 -1.26 -15.94 16.92
N LYS A 5 -2.11 -16.44 17.82
CA LYS A 5 -3.53 -16.11 17.91
C LYS A 5 -3.83 -15.43 19.24
N VAL A 6 -4.47 -14.27 19.18
CA VAL A 6 -5.00 -13.54 20.34
C VAL A 6 -6.52 -13.66 20.32
N VAL A 7 -7.11 -14.05 21.45
CA VAL A 7 -8.55 -14.15 21.64
C VAL A 7 -8.97 -13.20 22.74
N THR A 8 -9.81 -12.23 22.41
CA THR A 8 -10.39 -11.29 23.38
C THR A 8 -11.71 -11.85 23.89
N ARG A 9 -11.89 -11.82 25.22
CA ARG A 9 -13.13 -12.25 25.87
C ARG A 9 -13.77 -11.11 26.68
N LYS A 10 -15.10 -11.08 26.70
CA LYS A 10 -15.93 -10.23 27.56
C LYS A 10 -16.97 -11.10 28.24
N ASP A 11 -17.06 -11.04 29.56
CA ASP A 11 -17.98 -11.85 30.37
C ASP A 11 -17.85 -13.36 30.09
N GLY A 12 -16.61 -13.83 29.93
CA GLY A 12 -16.29 -15.23 29.60
C GLY A 12 -16.55 -15.64 28.14
N LYS A 13 -17.14 -14.77 27.31
CA LYS A 13 -17.45 -15.04 25.90
C LYS A 13 -16.41 -14.43 24.97
N GLU A 14 -16.05 -15.15 23.92
CA GLU A 14 -15.16 -14.63 22.88
C GLU A 14 -15.84 -13.54 22.07
N VAL A 15 -15.15 -12.42 21.86
CA VAL A 15 -15.67 -11.25 21.12
C VAL A 15 -14.80 -10.84 19.94
N MET A 16 -13.53 -11.23 19.93
CA MET A 16 -12.61 -10.98 18.82
C MET A 16 -11.51 -12.03 18.82
N THR A 17 -11.10 -12.42 17.63
CA THR A 17 -9.84 -13.13 17.40
C THR A 17 -8.97 -12.32 16.46
N LYS A 18 -7.66 -12.30 16.71
CA LYS A 18 -6.66 -11.79 15.77
C LYS A 18 -5.53 -12.79 15.63
N GLU A 19 -5.13 -13.05 14.40
CA GLU A 19 -4.04 -13.97 14.08
C GLU A 19 -2.94 -13.23 13.31
N ILE A 20 -1.71 -13.65 13.54
CA ILE A 20 -0.55 -13.32 12.71
C ILE A 20 0.17 -14.62 12.37
N HIS A 21 0.60 -14.75 11.13
CA HIS A 21 1.32 -15.93 10.65
C HIS A 21 2.76 -15.55 10.31
N THR A 22 3.68 -16.49 10.50
CA THR A 22 5.05 -16.33 10.00
C THR A 22 5.00 -16.19 8.48
N ALA A 23 5.44 -15.05 7.96
CA ALA A 23 5.45 -14.80 6.52
C ALA A 23 6.50 -15.67 5.81
N GLY A 24 6.15 -16.14 4.62
CA GLY A 24 7.09 -16.69 3.64
C GLY A 24 7.88 -15.60 2.90
N ALA A 25 8.47 -16.00 1.77
CA ALA A 25 9.16 -15.06 0.89
C ALA A 25 8.16 -14.08 0.22
N PRO A 26 8.57 -12.81 0.00
CA PRO A 26 7.78 -11.85 -0.79
C PRO A 26 7.35 -12.42 -2.13
N ALA A 27 6.07 -12.25 -2.47
CA ALA A 27 5.49 -12.81 -3.69
C ALA A 27 4.48 -11.89 -4.36
N GLN A 28 3.78 -11.03 -3.63
CA GLN A 28 2.76 -10.13 -4.19
C GLN A 28 2.72 -8.76 -3.50
N ILE A 29 2.14 -7.77 -4.18
CA ILE A 29 1.85 -6.44 -3.64
C ILE A 29 0.34 -6.33 -3.36
N ARG A 30 -0.05 -5.76 -2.23
CA ARG A 30 -1.44 -5.30 -1.99
C ARG A 30 -1.49 -3.78 -1.95
N LEU A 31 -2.37 -3.19 -2.75
CA LEU A 31 -2.66 -1.75 -2.73
C LEU A 31 -3.97 -1.50 -1.99
N THR A 32 -3.94 -0.62 -0.98
CA THR A 32 -5.12 -0.16 -0.24
C THR A 32 -5.16 1.36 -0.23
N ALA A 33 -6.16 1.93 -0.90
CA ALA A 33 -6.43 3.36 -0.83
C ALA A 33 -7.29 3.67 0.40
N ASP A 34 -6.97 4.76 1.10
CA ASP A 34 -7.85 5.34 2.11
C ASP A 34 -9.21 5.76 1.51
N ARG A 35 -9.18 6.27 0.28
CA ARG A 35 -10.32 6.78 -0.48
C ARG A 35 -10.19 6.43 -1.95
N ILE A 36 -11.16 5.68 -2.49
CA ILE A 36 -11.22 5.38 -3.93
C ILE A 36 -11.91 6.46 -4.77
N ARG A 37 -12.43 7.52 -4.13
CA ARG A 37 -13.11 8.65 -4.77
C ARG A 37 -12.57 9.97 -4.23
N ILE A 38 -12.03 10.79 -5.11
CA ILE A 38 -11.49 12.12 -4.81
C ILE A 38 -12.14 13.18 -5.69
N SER A 39 -12.16 14.43 -5.22
CA SER A 39 -12.70 15.58 -5.94
C SER A 39 -11.81 15.96 -7.11
N ALA A 40 -12.42 16.37 -8.22
CA ALA A 40 -11.73 16.91 -9.38
C ALA A 40 -11.32 18.39 -9.20
N ASP A 41 -10.69 18.73 -8.07
CA ASP A 41 -10.35 20.13 -7.71
C ASP A 41 -8.87 20.48 -7.87
N GLY A 42 -8.04 19.54 -8.33
CA GLY A 42 -6.59 19.74 -8.50
C GLY A 42 -5.77 19.67 -7.22
N SER A 43 -6.40 19.45 -6.06
CA SER A 43 -5.76 19.49 -4.74
C SER A 43 -6.10 18.28 -3.86
N ASP A 44 -7.22 17.60 -4.12
CA ASP A 44 -7.65 16.45 -3.33
C ASP A 44 -6.71 15.26 -3.52
N LEU A 45 -6.51 14.53 -2.41
CA LEU A 45 -5.51 13.48 -2.29
C LEU A 45 -6.15 12.13 -1.97
N SER A 46 -5.50 11.06 -2.44
CA SER A 46 -5.67 9.72 -1.89
C SER A 46 -4.33 9.12 -1.51
N PHE A 47 -4.31 8.49 -0.35
CA PHE A 47 -3.17 7.83 0.26
C PHE A 47 -3.29 6.33 -0.01
N VAL A 48 -2.42 5.80 -0.87
CA VAL A 48 -2.41 4.38 -1.24
C VAL A 48 -1.26 3.68 -0.54
N THR A 49 -1.60 2.84 0.43
CA THR A 49 -0.64 1.94 1.10
C THR A 49 -0.31 0.77 0.18
N ALA A 50 0.98 0.52 -0.04
CA ALA A 50 1.49 -0.66 -0.70
C ALA A 50 2.11 -1.60 0.34
N GLU A 51 1.59 -2.81 0.44
CA GLU A 51 2.09 -3.86 1.33
C GLU A 51 2.78 -4.95 0.51
N VAL A 52 3.95 -5.40 0.95
CA VAL A 52 4.64 -6.57 0.41
C VAL A 52 4.20 -7.81 1.18
N LEU A 53 3.63 -8.78 0.47
CA LEU A 53 3.06 -9.98 1.06
C LEU A 53 3.72 -11.24 0.50
N ASP A 54 3.66 -12.33 1.26
CA ASP A 54 3.99 -13.65 0.76
C ASP A 54 2.87 -14.22 -0.13
N LYS A 55 3.07 -15.41 -0.69
CA LYS A 55 2.10 -16.08 -1.57
C LYS A 55 0.75 -16.37 -0.90
N ASP A 56 0.72 -16.47 0.44
CA ASP A 56 -0.46 -16.79 1.24
C ASP A 56 -1.14 -15.52 1.78
N GLY A 57 -0.62 -14.33 1.44
CA GLY A 57 -1.20 -13.03 1.76
C GLY A 57 -0.76 -12.45 3.10
N ASN A 58 0.24 -13.06 3.77
CA ASN A 58 0.81 -12.54 5.01
C ASN A 58 1.77 -11.39 4.72
N LEU A 59 1.69 -10.31 5.49
CA LEU A 59 2.65 -9.21 5.40
C LEU A 59 4.05 -9.74 5.68
N CYS A 60 5.00 -9.50 4.77
CA CYS A 60 6.40 -9.80 4.98
C CYS A 60 7.01 -8.70 5.86
N PRO A 61 7.19 -8.90 7.17
CA PRO A 61 7.46 -7.81 8.10
C PRO A 61 8.88 -7.24 7.97
N ASN A 62 9.78 -7.93 7.26
CA ASN A 62 11.16 -7.51 7.02
C ASN A 62 11.40 -7.10 5.57
N ALA A 63 10.36 -7.07 4.72
CA ALA A 63 10.53 -6.73 3.32
C ALA A 63 10.91 -5.26 3.14
N ASP A 64 11.96 -5.03 2.35
CA ASP A 64 12.50 -3.73 1.96
C ASP A 64 12.51 -3.53 0.43
N ASN A 65 11.75 -4.36 -0.28
CA ASN A 65 11.66 -4.38 -1.73
C ASN A 65 11.36 -2.98 -2.27
N ARG A 66 12.11 -2.57 -3.30
CA ARG A 66 11.80 -1.37 -4.07
C ARG A 66 10.49 -1.58 -4.83
N ILE A 67 9.53 -0.70 -4.61
CA ILE A 67 8.28 -0.65 -5.38
C ILE A 67 8.35 0.54 -6.33
N ASP A 68 8.15 0.29 -7.61
CA ASP A 68 8.02 1.30 -8.66
C ASP A 68 6.53 1.53 -8.95
N PHE A 69 6.12 2.79 -8.94
CA PHE A 69 4.74 3.22 -9.13
C PHE A 69 4.57 3.93 -10.46
N SER A 70 3.45 3.69 -11.14
CA SER A 70 3.04 4.44 -12.33
C SER A 70 1.56 4.76 -12.27
N VAL A 71 1.19 5.96 -12.70
CA VAL A 71 -0.21 6.42 -12.71
C VAL A 71 -0.65 6.70 -14.14
N GLU A 72 -1.82 6.18 -14.49
CA GLU A 72 -2.57 6.55 -15.69
C GLU A 72 -3.86 7.27 -15.28
N GLY A 73 -4.28 8.26 -16.07
CA GLY A 73 -5.56 8.96 -15.89
C GLY A 73 -5.44 10.31 -15.18
N LYS A 74 -6.47 10.66 -14.40
CA LYS A 74 -6.70 12.04 -13.92
C LYS A 74 -6.07 12.34 -12.54
N ALA A 75 -4.81 11.94 -12.39
CA ALA A 75 -4.00 12.18 -11.20
C ALA A 75 -2.50 12.03 -11.51
N PHE A 76 -1.67 12.46 -10.57
CA PHE A 76 -0.23 12.25 -10.58
C PHE A 76 0.27 11.83 -9.18
N ILE A 77 1.49 11.32 -9.09
CA ILE A 77 2.13 10.98 -7.82
C ILE A 77 2.65 12.27 -7.19
N ALA A 78 1.98 12.75 -6.15
CA ALA A 78 2.40 13.92 -5.39
C ALA A 78 3.59 13.61 -4.46
N GLY A 79 3.74 12.36 -4.05
CA GLY A 79 4.91 11.89 -3.33
C GLY A 79 4.82 10.42 -2.92
N THR A 80 5.93 9.90 -2.41
CA THR A 80 6.03 8.56 -1.83
C THR A 80 6.75 8.62 -0.50
N ASP A 81 6.48 7.68 0.40
CA ASP A 81 7.15 7.56 1.70
C ASP A 81 7.08 6.12 2.22
N ASN A 82 7.93 5.75 3.17
CA ASN A 82 7.89 4.49 3.91
C ASN A 82 8.03 4.67 5.43
N GLY A 83 8.25 5.91 5.91
CA GLY A 83 8.39 6.21 7.34
C GLY A 83 9.74 5.81 7.94
N ASN A 84 10.72 5.38 7.13
CA ASN A 84 12.07 5.09 7.59
C ASN A 84 12.82 6.39 7.87
N GLN A 85 13.16 6.62 9.14
CA GLN A 85 13.76 7.87 9.62
C GLN A 85 15.17 8.13 9.05
N ILE A 86 15.84 7.09 8.55
CA ILE A 86 17.19 7.18 7.99
C ILE A 86 17.22 7.04 6.46
N SER A 87 16.06 6.96 5.79
CA SER A 87 16.03 6.92 4.32
C SER A 87 16.33 8.29 3.73
N LEU A 88 17.18 8.29 2.70
CA LEU A 88 17.52 9.48 1.90
C LEU A 88 16.81 9.48 0.54
N GLU A 89 15.86 8.56 0.32
CA GLU A 89 15.09 8.48 -0.93
C GLU A 89 14.22 9.73 -1.12
N ASN A 90 14.29 10.34 -2.31
CA ASN A 90 13.54 11.57 -2.63
C ASN A 90 12.02 11.36 -2.55
N PHE A 91 11.32 12.15 -1.73
CA PHE A 91 9.85 12.16 -1.58
C PHE A 91 9.05 12.30 -2.88
N LYS A 92 9.62 12.89 -3.93
CA LYS A 92 8.96 13.07 -5.23
C LYS A 92 9.26 11.96 -6.25
N SER A 93 10.09 10.98 -5.90
CA SER A 93 10.35 9.84 -6.77
C SER A 93 9.10 8.97 -6.92
N PRO A 94 8.81 8.44 -8.13
CA PRO A 94 7.69 7.52 -8.37
C PRO A 94 8.02 6.10 -7.90
N HIS A 95 8.89 5.95 -6.91
CA HIS A 95 9.36 4.67 -6.39
C HIS A 95 9.77 4.85 -4.94
N ARG A 96 9.67 3.76 -4.18
CA ARG A 96 10.03 3.75 -2.76
C ARG A 96 10.34 2.33 -2.31
N LYS A 97 11.41 2.14 -1.54
CA LYS A 97 11.60 0.88 -0.81
C LYS A 97 10.50 0.70 0.22
N ALA A 98 10.00 -0.53 0.38
CA ALA A 98 9.24 -0.87 1.57
C ALA A 98 10.11 -0.66 2.82
N PHE A 99 9.48 -0.37 3.94
CA PHE A 99 10.09 -0.42 5.26
C PHE A 99 9.16 -1.21 6.16
N TYR A 100 9.68 -2.30 6.72
CA TYR A 100 8.89 -3.31 7.41
C TYR A 100 7.65 -3.78 6.62
N GLY A 101 7.86 -4.03 5.33
CA GLY A 101 6.84 -4.55 4.42
C GLY A 101 5.87 -3.51 3.85
N LYS A 102 6.06 -2.21 4.11
CA LYS A 102 5.12 -1.18 3.63
C LYS A 102 5.81 0.04 3.02
N CYS A 103 5.17 0.63 2.03
CA CYS A 103 5.38 2.02 1.65
C CYS A 103 4.06 2.65 1.20
N LEU A 104 4.11 3.93 0.85
CA LEU A 104 2.95 4.76 0.54
C LEU A 104 3.19 5.51 -0.77
N ALA A 105 2.16 5.58 -1.61
CA ALA A 105 2.05 6.52 -2.71
C ALA A 105 0.91 7.50 -2.46
N VAL A 106 1.18 8.79 -2.58
CA VAL A 106 0.18 9.86 -2.48
C VAL A 106 -0.22 10.28 -3.89
N LEU A 107 -1.48 10.05 -4.23
CA LEU A 107 -2.07 10.47 -5.49
C LEU A 107 -2.77 11.82 -5.31
N GLN A 108 -2.51 12.76 -6.21
CA GLN A 108 -3.22 14.04 -6.26
C GLN A 108 -3.98 14.15 -7.57
N ASN A 109 -5.24 14.60 -7.49
CA ASN A 109 -6.02 14.90 -8.69
C ASN A 109 -5.40 16.06 -9.50
N ASN A 110 -5.59 16.05 -10.83
CA ASN A 110 -5.06 17.06 -11.75
C ASN A 110 -6.09 18.14 -12.19
N GLY A 111 -7.23 18.25 -11.51
CA GLY A 111 -8.33 19.17 -11.84
C GLY A 111 -9.40 18.60 -12.77
N GLU A 112 -9.19 17.40 -13.30
CA GLU A 112 -10.13 16.78 -14.24
C GLU A 112 -10.86 15.58 -13.62
N LYS A 113 -12.13 15.39 -14.02
CA LYS A 113 -12.93 14.21 -13.67
C LYS A 113 -12.50 13.02 -14.51
N GLY A 114 -12.55 11.83 -13.95
CA GLY A 114 -12.30 10.59 -14.68
C GLY A 114 -11.66 9.49 -13.86
N ASN A 115 -11.25 8.43 -14.55
CA ASN A 115 -10.61 7.28 -13.92
C ASN A 115 -9.14 7.54 -13.64
N ILE A 116 -8.65 6.94 -12.56
CA ILE A 116 -7.25 6.90 -12.17
C ILE A 116 -6.87 5.44 -11.97
N ARG A 117 -5.71 5.05 -12.50
CA ARG A 117 -5.15 3.71 -12.32
C ARG A 117 -3.73 3.84 -11.80
N LEU A 118 -3.51 3.37 -10.58
CA LEU A 118 -2.18 3.26 -9.99
C LEU A 118 -1.72 1.81 -10.12
N ARG A 119 -0.56 1.61 -10.74
CA ARG A 119 0.15 0.34 -10.80
C ARG A 119 1.36 0.40 -9.87
N ALA A 120 1.65 -0.70 -9.19
CA ALA A 120 2.83 -0.92 -8.38
C ALA A 120 3.52 -2.22 -8.81
N SER A 121 4.81 -2.16 -9.09
CA SER A 121 5.62 -3.30 -9.52
C SER A 121 6.91 -3.40 -8.72
N SER A 122 7.42 -4.62 -8.51
CA SER A 122 8.71 -4.86 -7.89
C SER A 122 9.37 -6.10 -8.49
N ALA A 123 10.70 -6.15 -8.53
CA ALA A 123 11.42 -7.27 -9.13
C ALA A 123 11.11 -8.58 -8.40
N GLY A 124 10.66 -9.59 -9.15
CA GLY A 124 10.35 -10.93 -8.62
C GLY A 124 9.06 -11.02 -7.78
N ILE A 125 8.24 -9.96 -7.76
CA ILE A 125 6.99 -9.90 -7.01
C ILE A 125 5.85 -9.59 -7.99
N GLU A 126 4.72 -10.26 -7.84
CA GLU A 126 3.52 -10.00 -8.63
C GLU A 126 3.06 -8.54 -8.46
N GLU A 127 2.86 -7.86 -9.59
CA GLU A 127 2.42 -6.48 -9.61
C GLU A 127 0.97 -6.31 -9.15
N ALA A 128 0.62 -5.10 -8.71
CA ALA A 128 -0.72 -4.78 -8.28
C ALA A 128 -1.24 -3.52 -8.97
N VAL A 129 -2.55 -3.48 -9.18
CA VAL A 129 -3.25 -2.33 -9.77
C VAL A 129 -4.47 -1.98 -8.92
N ILE A 130 -4.63 -0.70 -8.59
CA ILE A 130 -5.84 -0.16 -7.97
C ILE A 130 -6.46 0.92 -8.85
N LYS A 131 -7.80 0.95 -8.87
CA LYS A 131 -8.59 1.95 -9.62
C LYS A 131 -9.21 2.93 -8.63
N LEU A 132 -9.07 4.21 -8.92
CA LEU A 132 -9.72 5.32 -8.22
C LEU A 132 -10.53 6.15 -9.22
N GLN A 133 -11.39 7.01 -8.69
CA GLN A 133 -12.23 7.90 -9.48
C GLN A 133 -12.09 9.35 -8.99
N SER A 134 -11.78 10.24 -9.92
CA SER A 134 -11.91 11.69 -9.76
C SER A 134 -13.30 12.14 -10.22
N ARG A 135 -14.01 12.94 -9.42
CA ARG A 135 -15.41 13.33 -9.69
C ARG A 135 -15.74 14.77 -9.33
#